data_AF-A0A2T1NGM9-F1
#
_entry.id   AF-A0A2T1NGM9-F1
#
_cell.length_a   1.000
_cell.length_b   1.000
_cell.length_c   1.000
_cell.angle_alpha   90.00
_cell.angle_beta   90.00
_cell.angle_gamma   90.00
#
_symmetry.space_group_name_H-M   'P 1'
#
loop_
_entity.id
_entity.type
_entity.pdbx_description
1 polymer ?
#
loop_
_entity_poly.entity_id
_entity_poly.type
_entity_poly.pdbx_seq_one_letter_code
_entity_poly.pdbx_strand_id
1 'polypeptide(L)'
;MKYRVLIVIIFIFGLNQTKAQDYTKDSLQFKIITSIKYHKSKVEDIKLKKVLCDYCSEEQKKQLGLQAIKLSELEQNDPKNRKENGIKILSIYIRLSKEDFKALNK
;
A
#
# COMPACT_ATOMS: atom_id res chain seq x y z
N MET A 1 50.81 16.93 -13.38
CA MET A 1 50.61 16.23 -12.08
C MET A 1 49.58 16.87 -11.14
N LYS A 2 49.18 18.15 -11.31
CA LYS A 2 48.27 18.85 -10.38
C LYS A 2 46.85 18.26 -10.25
N TYR A 3 46.27 17.70 -11.31
CA TYR A 3 44.89 17.19 -11.29
C TYR A 3 44.75 15.69 -10.96
N ARG A 4 45.86 14.96 -10.89
CA ARG A 4 45.83 13.50 -10.65
C ARG A 4 45.28 13.16 -9.26
N VAL A 5 45.61 13.97 -8.26
CA VAL A 5 45.12 13.78 -6.89
C VAL A 5 43.61 14.08 -6.80
N LEU A 6 43.15 15.13 -7.50
CA LEU A 6 41.73 15.49 -7.57
C LEU A 6 40.87 14.39 -8.20
N ILE A 7 41.37 13.73 -9.25
CA ILE A 7 40.67 12.62 -9.91
C ILE A 7 40.54 11.41 -8.97
N VAL A 8 41.58 11.11 -8.19
CA VAL A 8 41.55 9.99 -7.23
C VAL A 8 40.55 10.24 -6.10
N ILE A 9 40.47 11.48 -5.60
CA ILE A 9 39.51 11.86 -4.54
C ILE A 9 38.06 11.70 -5.04
N ILE A 10 37.74 12.15 -6.25
CA ILE A 10 36.39 12.00 -6.83
C ILE A 10 36.00 10.52 -6.99
N PHE A 11 36.95 9.67 -7.37
CA PHE A 11 36.72 8.24 -7.51
C PHE A 11 36.41 7.54 -6.17
N ILE A 12 37.03 7.97 -5.07
CA ILE A 12 36.80 7.39 -3.75
C ILE A 12 35.41 7.76 -3.20
N PHE A 13 34.92 8.98 -3.48
CA PHE A 13 33.57 9.38 -3.05
C PHE A 13 32.44 8.69 -3.83
N GLY A 14 32.67 8.34 -5.10
CA GLY A 14 31.67 7.66 -5.96
C GLY A 14 31.46 6.17 -5.67
N LEU A 15 32.32 5.53 -4.86
CA LEU A 15 32.28 4.09 -4.56
C LEU A 15 31.58 3.75 -3.23
N ASN A 16 31.11 4.74 -2.48
CA ASN A 16 30.26 4.48 -1.31
C ASN A 16 28.91 3.96 -1.79
N GLN A 17 28.77 2.63 -1.79
CA GLN A 17 27.50 1.96 -2.10
C GLN A 17 26.46 2.42 -1.08
N THR A 18 25.49 3.20 -1.54
CA THR A 18 24.28 3.45 -0.77
C THR A 18 23.58 2.11 -0.58
N LYS A 19 23.59 1.58 0.64
CA LYS A 19 22.78 0.40 0.95
C LYS A 19 21.33 0.84 0.90
N ALA A 20 20.66 0.58 -0.22
CA ALA A 20 19.22 0.69 -0.29
C ALA A 20 18.65 -0.17 0.85
N GLN A 21 17.95 0.46 1.78
CA GLN A 21 17.31 -0.23 2.89
C GLN A 21 16.29 -1.21 2.32
N ASP A 22 16.41 -2.49 2.66
CA ASP A 22 15.50 -3.51 2.17
C ASP A 22 14.12 -3.27 2.79
N TYR A 23 13.22 -2.67 2.02
CA TYR A 23 11.87 -2.32 2.47
C TYR A 23 11.06 -3.54 2.92
N THR A 24 11.42 -4.75 2.46
CA THR A 24 10.75 -6.00 2.89
C THR A 24 11.11 -6.36 4.34
N LYS A 25 12.27 -5.91 4.84
CA LYS A 25 12.69 -6.15 6.22
C LYS A 25 11.84 -5.36 7.22
N ASP A 26 11.41 -4.16 6.83
CA ASP A 26 10.86 -3.17 7.76
C ASP A 26 9.35 -2.95 7.60
N SER A 27 8.73 -3.53 6.57
CA SER A 27 7.29 -3.37 6.28
C SER A 27 6.51 -4.67 6.21
N LEU A 28 5.22 -4.59 6.53
CA LEU A 28 4.23 -5.65 6.37
C LEU A 28 3.27 -5.26 5.25
N GLN A 29 2.79 -6.25 4.50
CA GLN A 29 1.80 -6.05 3.45
C GLN A 29 0.53 -6.84 3.74
N PHE A 30 -0.61 -6.16 3.70
CA PHE A 30 -1.92 -6.72 3.98
C PHE A 30 -2.75 -6.73 2.71
N LYS A 31 -3.40 -7.86 2.43
CA LYS A 31 -4.40 -7.97 1.37
C LYS A 31 -5.79 -7.84 2.00
N ILE A 32 -6.58 -6.91 1.50
CA ILE A 32 -7.92 -6.63 2.00
C ILE A 32 -8.89 -6.68 0.83
N ILE A 33 -9.97 -7.42 0.99
CA ILE A 33 -11.02 -7.58 -0.02
C ILE A 33 -12.13 -6.59 0.27
N THR A 34 -12.45 -5.77 -0.71
CA THR A 34 -13.59 -4.85 -0.70
C THR A 34 -14.49 -5.14 -1.88
N SER A 35 -15.68 -4.54 -1.89
CA SER A 35 -16.58 -4.60 -3.03
C SER A 35 -17.24 -3.26 -3.27
N ILE A 36 -17.35 -2.88 -4.54
CA ILE A 36 -18.07 -1.70 -5.00
C ILE A 36 -19.33 -2.17 -5.74
N LYS A 37 -20.49 -1.67 -5.31
CA LYS A 37 -21.77 -1.88 -5.99
C LYS A 37 -22.04 -0.72 -6.93
N TYR A 38 -22.31 -1.03 -8.19
CA TYR A 38 -22.63 -0.07 -9.23
C TYR A 38 -24.09 -0.22 -9.68
N HIS A 39 -24.73 0.92 -9.95
CA HIS A 39 -26.00 1.00 -10.64
C HIS A 39 -25.98 2.18 -11.62
N LYS A 40 -26.34 1.93 -12.89
CA LYS A 40 -26.27 2.93 -13.97
C LYS A 40 -24.93 3.66 -14.02
N SER A 41 -23.83 2.90 -13.89
CA SER A 41 -22.45 3.38 -13.86
C SER A 41 -22.11 4.33 -12.71
N LYS A 42 -22.96 4.45 -11.70
CA LYS A 42 -22.71 5.20 -10.47
C LYS A 42 -22.45 4.25 -9.32
N VAL A 43 -21.59 4.66 -8.39
CA VAL A 43 -21.34 3.90 -7.16
C VAL A 43 -22.52 4.08 -6.23
N GLU A 44 -23.14 2.99 -5.82
CA GLU A 44 -24.16 2.98 -4.78
C GLU A 44 -23.55 2.76 -3.40
N ASP A 45 -22.55 1.89 -3.32
CA ASP A 45 -22.04 1.42 -2.04
C ASP A 45 -20.65 0.79 -2.16
N ILE A 46 -19.84 0.93 -1.13
CA ILE A 46 -18.51 0.32 -1.01
C ILE A 46 -18.42 -0.37 0.35
N LYS A 47 -18.21 -1.69 0.32
CA LYS A 47 -18.15 -2.51 1.54
C LYS A 47 -16.80 -3.20 1.71
N LEU A 48 -16.35 -3.28 2.95
CA LEU A 48 -15.34 -4.23 3.36
C LEU A 48 -15.92 -5.65 3.34
N LYS A 49 -15.19 -6.60 2.74
CA LYS A 49 -15.55 -8.03 2.73
C LYS A 49 -14.69 -8.85 3.67
N LYS A 50 -13.36 -8.69 3.60
CA LYS A 50 -12.43 -9.46 4.44
C LYS A 50 -11.08 -8.78 4.54
N VAL A 51 -10.53 -8.68 5.73
CA VAL A 51 -9.11 -8.39 5.95
C VAL A 51 -8.37 -9.73 6.06
N LEU A 52 -7.43 -10.02 5.15
CA LEU A 52 -6.61 -11.25 5.25
C LEU A 52 -5.45 -11.01 6.21
N CYS A 53 -5.73 -11.13 7.50
CA CYS A 53 -4.74 -11.06 8.57
C CYS A 53 -5.22 -11.83 9.79
N ASP A 54 -4.67 -13.04 9.97
CA ASP A 54 -5.12 -13.95 11.03
C ASP A 54 -4.49 -13.61 12.40
N TYR A 55 -3.41 -12.83 12.39
CA TYR A 55 -2.69 -12.38 13.60
C TYR A 55 -3.06 -10.94 14.02
N CYS A 56 -3.94 -10.26 13.29
CA CYS A 56 -4.36 -8.90 13.62
C CYS A 56 -5.40 -8.90 14.73
N SER A 57 -5.32 -7.90 15.62
CA SER A 57 -6.41 -7.58 16.54
C SER A 57 -7.64 -7.07 15.78
N GLU A 58 -8.79 -7.02 16.45
CA GLU A 58 -10.01 -6.47 15.84
C GLU A 58 -9.88 -4.97 15.51
N GLU A 59 -9.18 -4.18 16.35
CA GLU A 59 -8.93 -2.78 16.06
C GLU A 59 -8.01 -2.60 14.85
N GLN A 60 -6.94 -3.42 14.74
CA GLN A 60 -6.08 -3.44 13.55
C GLN A 60 -6.85 -3.78 12.28
N LYS A 61 -7.71 -4.81 12.34
CA LYS A 61 -8.57 -5.18 11.20
C LYS A 61 -9.51 -4.04 10.82
N LYS A 62 -10.10 -3.36 11.81
CA LYS A 62 -10.97 -2.21 11.57
C LYS A 62 -10.24 -1.06 10.90
N GLN A 63 -9.08 -0.65 11.42
CA GLN A 63 -8.29 0.44 10.84
C GLN A 63 -7.81 0.12 9.40
N LEU A 64 -7.28 -1.08 9.18
CA LEU A 64 -6.91 -1.56 7.84
C LEU A 64 -8.13 -1.60 6.90
N GLY A 65 -9.28 -2.04 7.40
CA GLY A 65 -10.53 -2.10 6.67
C GLY A 65 -11.03 -0.72 6.24
N LEU A 66 -10.99 0.27 7.15
CA LEU A 66 -11.36 1.66 6.84
C LEU A 66 -10.44 2.27 5.79
N GLN A 67 -9.12 2.03 5.91
CA GLN A 67 -8.16 2.50 4.90
C GLN A 67 -8.40 1.81 3.55
N ALA A 68 -8.74 0.53 3.53
CA ALA A 68 -9.03 -0.18 2.28
C ALA A 68 -10.31 0.32 1.59
N ILE A 69 -11.35 0.70 2.35
CA ILE A 69 -12.56 1.32 1.79
C ILE A 69 -12.18 2.65 1.11
N LYS A 70 -11.43 3.53 1.79
CA LYS A 70 -10.96 4.80 1.21
C LYS A 70 -10.15 4.59 -0.07
N LEU A 71 -9.26 3.60 -0.09
CA LEU A 71 -8.51 3.27 -1.30
C LEU A 71 -9.43 2.74 -2.41
N SER A 72 -10.47 1.98 -2.05
CA SER A 72 -11.47 1.50 -3.03
C SER A 72 -12.29 2.64 -3.64
N GLU A 73 -12.58 3.69 -2.87
CA GLU A 73 -13.24 4.90 -3.37
C GLU A 73 -12.39 5.60 -4.45
N LEU A 74 -11.07 5.63 -4.29
CA LEU A 74 -10.17 6.20 -5.30
C LEU A 74 -10.13 5.36 -6.58
N GLU A 75 -10.23 4.04 -6.44
CA GLU A 75 -10.24 3.07 -7.54
C GLU A 75 -11.58 3.03 -8.32
N GLN A 76 -12.63 3.66 -7.80
CA GLN A 76 -14.01 3.48 -8.29
C GLN A 76 -14.22 3.96 -9.73
N ASN A 77 -13.40 4.90 -10.18
CA ASN A 77 -13.47 5.51 -11.51
C ASN A 77 -12.47 4.90 -12.51
N ASP A 78 -11.59 3.99 -12.07
CA ASP A 78 -10.68 3.30 -12.97
C ASP A 78 -11.51 2.49 -14.01
N PRO A 79 -11.22 2.60 -15.32
CA PRO A 79 -11.94 1.88 -16.37
C PRO A 79 -12.00 0.36 -16.17
N LYS A 80 -11.02 -0.24 -15.49
CA LYS A 80 -10.97 -1.69 -15.18
C LYS A 80 -11.89 -2.09 -14.02
N ASN A 81 -12.29 -1.12 -13.20
CA ASN A 81 -13.09 -1.33 -11.99
C ASN A 81 -14.55 -0.87 -12.16
N ARG A 82 -14.77 0.12 -13.03
CA ARG A 82 -16.12 0.60 -13.37
C ARG A 82 -16.98 -0.52 -13.96
N LYS A 83 -18.25 -0.54 -13.57
CA LYS A 83 -19.29 -1.39 -14.15
C LYS A 83 -20.53 -0.56 -14.39
N GLU A 84 -21.33 -0.93 -15.39
CA GLU A 84 -22.64 -0.32 -15.60
C GLU A 84 -23.60 -0.72 -14.49
N ASN A 85 -23.68 -2.01 -14.17
CA ASN A 85 -24.47 -2.55 -13.06
C ASN A 85 -23.73 -3.71 -12.39
N GLY A 86 -24.00 -3.93 -11.10
CA GLY A 86 -23.57 -5.11 -10.34
C GLY A 86 -22.42 -4.83 -9.38
N ILE A 87 -21.77 -5.90 -8.90
CA ILE A 87 -20.74 -5.83 -7.86
C ILE A 87 -19.36 -6.08 -8.47
N LYS A 88 -18.41 -5.19 -8.20
CA LYS A 88 -16.97 -5.38 -8.46
C LYS A 88 -16.30 -5.72 -7.14
N ILE A 89 -15.53 -6.81 -7.10
CA ILE A 89 -14.67 -7.15 -5.97
C ILE A 89 -13.28 -6.60 -6.25
N LEU A 90 -12.69 -5.92 -5.26
CA LEU A 90 -11.33 -5.38 -5.33
C LEU A 90 -10.44 -6.03 -4.27
N SER A 91 -9.19 -6.29 -4.64
CA SER A 91 -8.14 -6.65 -3.70
C SER A 91 -7.25 -5.43 -3.49
N ILE A 92 -7.38 -4.80 -2.33
CA ILE A 92 -6.57 -3.66 -1.92
C ILE A 92 -5.36 -4.18 -1.16
N TYR A 93 -4.18 -3.69 -1.54
CA TYR A 93 -2.93 -4.00 -0.84
C TYR A 93 -2.48 -2.76 -0.06
N ILE A 94 -2.35 -2.90 1.25
CA ILE A 94 -1.84 -1.85 2.13
C ILE A 94 -0.49 -2.31 2.65
N ARG A 95 0.53 -1.47 2.49
CA ARG A 95 1.86 -1.69 3.06
C ARG A 95 2.10 -0.67 4.17
N LEU A 96 2.54 -1.14 5.33
CA LEU A 96 2.83 -0.33 6.51
C LEU A 96 4.19 -0.73 7.08
N SER A 97 4.89 0.20 7.73
CA SER A 97 6.03 -0.19 8.56
C SER A 97 5.55 -1.06 9.73
N LYS A 98 6.44 -1.89 10.29
CA LYS A 98 6.12 -2.68 11.48
C LYS A 98 5.74 -1.79 12.67
N GLU A 99 6.35 -0.61 12.77
CA GLU A 99 6.08 0.38 13.81
C GLU A 99 4.67 0.97 13.68
N ASP A 100 4.31 1.42 12.47
CA ASP A 100 2.96 1.95 12.19
C ASP A 100 1.89 0.88 12.40
N PHE A 101 2.15 -0.36 11.96
CA PHE A 101 1.24 -1.47 12.18
C PHE A 101 1.02 -1.75 13.69
N LYS A 102 2.08 -1.66 14.49
CA LYS A 102 1.98 -1.80 15.95
C LYS A 102 1.20 -0.64 16.57
N ALA A 103 1.31 0.56 16.02
CA ALA A 103 0.59 1.74 16.48
C ALA A 103 -0.93 1.67 16.22
N LEU A 104 -1.39 0.84 15.28
CA LEU A 104 -2.83 0.62 15.01
C LEU A 104 -3.61 -0.07 16.16
N ASN A 105 -2.93 -0.56 17.20
CA ASN A 105 -3.54 -1.18 18.38
C ASN A 105 -3.92 -0.18 19.49
N LYS A 106 -3.75 1.12 19.26
CA LYS A 106 -3.98 2.17 20.26
C LYS A 106 -5.34 2.82 20.13
#